data_AF-A0A8H9MZ85-F1
#
_entry.id   AF-A0A8H9MZ85-F1
#
_cell.length_a   1.000
_cell.length_b   1.000
_cell.length_c   1.000
_cell.angle_alpha   90.00
_cell.angle_beta   90.00
_cell.angle_gamma   90.00
#
_symmetry.space_group_name_H-M   'P 1'
#
loop_
_entity.id
_entity.type
_entity.pdbx_description
1 polymer ?
#
loop_
_entity_poly.entity_id
_entity_poly.type
_entity_poly.pdbx_seq_one_letter_code
_entity_poly.pdbx_strand_id
1 'polypeptide(L)'
;MLRSGRADHADKWFESGIPAHLAQHSEIYLPNDRFGGYGVGRGILVKHSMCKIDAMNFISAHGIHPDWEVLINSPANLFAVEAHTRNYFQVTGLPCNSEKKNSRFLICWTPDGAIDMNATPSITGGTATAIRIAFHHGIEVFNLARKEHLVRLYDWVRSEDHPFTLPPLSELLKHTTNAS
;
A
#
# COMPACT_ATOMS: atom_id res chain seq x y z
N MET A 1 -2.61 -11.65 -6.99
CA MET A 1 -3.40 -10.42 -7.22
C MET A 1 -2.65 -9.25 -6.61
N LEU A 2 -2.48 -8.15 -7.34
CA LEU A 2 -1.90 -6.90 -6.83
C LEU A 2 -3.01 -6.01 -6.26
N ARG A 3 -2.77 -5.34 -5.13
CA ARG A 3 -3.56 -4.19 -4.67
C ARG A 3 -2.68 -2.97 -4.54
N SER A 4 -3.06 -1.86 -5.15
CA SER A 4 -2.23 -0.65 -5.21
C SER A 4 -3.09 0.62 -5.23
N GLY A 5 -2.44 1.79 -5.18
CA GLY A 5 -3.07 3.09 -4.98
C GLY A 5 -2.79 4.14 -6.05
N ARG A 6 -2.04 3.86 -7.11
CA ARG A 6 -1.69 4.86 -8.13
C ARG A 6 -0.97 6.10 -7.61
N ALA A 7 -0.37 6.04 -6.42
CA ALA A 7 0.54 7.09 -6.00
C ALA A 7 1.80 7.08 -6.89
N ASP A 8 2.50 8.21 -6.94
CA ASP A 8 3.81 8.22 -7.58
C ASP A 8 4.79 7.28 -6.86
N HIS A 9 5.81 6.81 -7.58
CA HIS A 9 6.82 5.85 -7.13
C HIS A 9 6.31 4.41 -7.04
N ALA A 10 6.25 3.81 -5.85
CA ALA A 10 6.07 2.37 -5.68
C ALA A 10 4.80 1.85 -6.39
N ASP A 11 3.65 2.49 -6.13
CA ASP A 11 2.38 2.16 -6.77
C ASP A 11 2.50 2.22 -8.30
N LYS A 12 3.02 3.33 -8.86
CA LYS A 12 3.24 3.49 -10.30
C LYS A 12 4.11 2.39 -10.90
N TRP A 13 5.19 1.99 -10.22
CA TRP A 13 6.09 0.94 -10.70
C TRP A 13 5.42 -0.44 -10.67
N PHE A 14 4.74 -0.80 -9.58
CA PHE A 14 3.99 -2.07 -9.51
C PHE A 14 2.84 -2.12 -10.53
N GLU A 15 2.13 -1.00 -10.74
CA GLU A 15 1.05 -0.91 -11.73
C GLU A 15 1.54 -1.06 -13.16
N SER A 16 2.70 -0.48 -13.48
CA SER A 16 3.32 -0.53 -14.81
C SER A 16 3.88 -1.92 -15.12
N GLY A 17 4.28 -2.67 -14.09
CA GLY A 17 4.76 -4.05 -14.22
C GLY A 17 3.68 -5.07 -14.54
N ILE A 18 2.39 -4.70 -14.53
CA ILE A 18 1.29 -5.63 -14.83
C ILE A 18 1.09 -5.74 -16.35
N PRO A 19 1.26 -6.93 -16.94
CA PRO A 19 0.92 -7.17 -18.34
C PRO A 19 -0.56 -6.94 -18.60
N ALA A 20 -0.92 -6.43 -19.77
CA ALA A 20 -2.31 -6.11 -20.12
C ALA A 20 -3.26 -7.31 -19.94
N HIS A 21 -2.83 -8.52 -20.30
CA HIS A 21 -3.62 -9.74 -20.16
C HIS A 21 -3.83 -10.20 -18.69
N LEU A 22 -3.07 -9.62 -17.74
CA LEU A 22 -3.20 -9.88 -16.30
C LEU A 22 -3.84 -8.71 -15.54
N ALA A 23 -4.34 -7.67 -16.22
CA ALA A 23 -4.91 -6.48 -15.58
C ALA A 23 -6.05 -6.84 -14.59
N GLN A 24 -6.84 -7.88 -14.89
CA GLN A 24 -7.90 -8.42 -14.03
C GLN A 24 -7.40 -8.99 -12.69
N HIS A 25 -6.10 -9.28 -12.56
CA HIS A 25 -5.47 -9.70 -11.32
C HIS A 25 -4.93 -8.51 -10.50
N SER A 26 -5.53 -7.34 -10.67
CA SER A 26 -5.18 -6.14 -9.90
C SER A 26 -6.40 -5.34 -9.46
N GLU A 27 -6.31 -4.75 -8.27
CA GLU A 27 -7.28 -3.81 -7.72
C GLU A 27 -6.56 -2.51 -7.40
N ILE A 28 -6.86 -1.44 -8.13
CA ILE A 28 -6.18 -0.15 -7.97
C ILE A 28 -7.14 0.85 -7.34
N TYR A 29 -7.03 1.08 -6.04
CA TYR A 29 -7.95 1.93 -5.31
C TYR A 29 -7.56 3.40 -5.42
N LEU A 30 -8.52 4.27 -5.77
CA LEU A 30 -8.27 5.69 -5.99
C LEU A 30 -8.96 6.56 -4.93
N PRO A 31 -8.31 7.63 -4.43
CA PRO A 31 -8.93 8.60 -3.54
C PRO A 31 -9.87 9.58 -4.28
N ASN A 32 -9.64 9.81 -5.58
CA ASN A 32 -10.50 10.60 -6.46
C ASN A 32 -10.30 10.19 -7.93
N ASP A 33 -11.15 10.71 -8.81
CA ASP A 33 -11.26 10.32 -10.22
C ASP A 33 -10.14 10.85 -11.14
N ARG A 34 -9.24 11.69 -10.61
CA ARG A 34 -8.10 12.29 -11.32
C ARG A 34 -6.74 11.96 -10.70
N PHE A 35 -6.70 11.07 -9.71
CA PHE A 35 -5.48 10.78 -8.97
C PHE A 35 -4.41 10.13 -9.87
N GLY A 36 -3.18 10.63 -9.77
CA GLY A 36 -2.07 10.24 -10.64
C GLY A 36 -2.07 10.93 -12.02
N GLY A 37 -2.94 11.91 -12.26
CA GLY A 37 -2.97 12.69 -13.51
C GLY A 37 -3.75 12.04 -14.66
N TYR A 38 -4.49 10.96 -14.38
CA TYR A 38 -5.29 10.23 -15.36
C TYR A 38 -6.75 10.16 -14.90
N GLY A 39 -7.68 9.91 -15.83
CA GLY A 39 -9.03 9.48 -15.46
C GLY A 39 -9.02 8.13 -14.75
N VAL A 40 -10.18 7.69 -14.26
CA VAL A 40 -10.33 6.45 -13.48
C VAL A 40 -9.65 5.24 -14.13
N GLY A 41 -9.85 5.03 -15.44
CA GLY A 41 -9.26 3.91 -16.18
C GLY A 41 -9.55 2.56 -15.52
N ARG A 42 -8.51 1.76 -15.25
CA ARG A 42 -8.57 0.49 -14.48
C ARG A 42 -8.65 0.68 -12.96
N GLY A 43 -8.84 1.90 -12.50
CA GLY A 43 -8.93 2.24 -11.08
C GLY A 43 -10.32 1.98 -10.50
N ILE A 44 -10.38 1.90 -9.18
CA ILE A 44 -11.55 1.60 -8.39
C ILE A 44 -11.81 2.82 -7.50
N LEU A 45 -12.91 3.51 -7.78
CA LEU A 45 -13.50 4.47 -6.86
C LEU A 45 -14.50 3.75 -5.98
N VAL A 46 -14.22 3.68 -4.68
CA VAL A 46 -15.11 3.01 -3.72
C VAL A 46 -16.31 3.92 -3.46
N LYS A 47 -17.39 3.73 -4.23
CA LYS A 47 -18.60 4.56 -4.12
C LYS A 47 -19.52 4.15 -2.96
N HIS A 48 -19.34 2.94 -2.44
CA HIS A 48 -20.21 2.42 -1.38
C HIS A 48 -19.86 3.07 -0.04
N SER A 49 -20.70 3.99 0.42
CA SER A 49 -20.45 4.79 1.63
C SER A 49 -20.20 3.94 2.87
N MET A 50 -20.90 2.80 3.02
CA MET A 50 -20.67 1.90 4.16
C MET A 50 -19.25 1.34 4.18
N CYS A 51 -18.69 1.00 3.01
CA CYS A 51 -17.32 0.47 2.97
C CYS A 51 -16.30 1.53 3.38
N LYS A 52 -16.53 2.79 3.00
CA LYS A 52 -15.70 3.92 3.44
C LYS A 52 -15.85 4.16 4.93
N ILE A 53 -17.08 4.16 5.45
CA ILE A 53 -17.36 4.33 6.88
C ILE A 53 -16.68 3.22 7.69
N ASP A 54 -16.77 1.96 7.27
CA ASP A 54 -16.10 0.84 7.96
C ASP A 54 -14.59 1.03 8.03
N ALA A 55 -13.97 1.43 6.92
CA ALA A 55 -12.55 1.72 6.86
C ALA A 55 -12.16 2.92 7.76
N MET A 56 -12.93 4.00 7.74
CA MET A 56 -12.70 5.19 8.58
C MET A 56 -12.89 4.88 10.06
N ASN A 57 -13.90 4.10 10.42
CA ASN A 57 -14.16 3.64 11.78
C ASN A 57 -13.01 2.77 12.29
N PHE A 58 -12.49 1.87 11.46
CA PHE A 58 -11.31 1.07 11.81
C PHE A 58 -10.08 1.96 12.06
N ILE A 59 -9.84 2.95 11.20
CA ILE A 59 -8.70 3.88 11.36
C ILE A 59 -8.80 4.65 12.69
N SER A 60 -9.99 5.17 13.02
CA SER A 60 -10.25 5.89 14.28
C SER A 60 -10.12 4.96 15.49
N ALA A 61 -10.86 3.85 15.50
CA ALA A 61 -10.96 2.95 16.66
C ALA A 61 -9.63 2.28 17.05
N HIS A 62 -8.71 2.12 16.09
CA HIS A 62 -7.41 1.49 16.33
C HIS A 62 -6.23 2.46 16.31
N GLY A 63 -6.48 3.78 16.29
CA GLY A 63 -5.41 4.78 16.33
C GLY A 63 -4.43 4.66 15.17
N ILE A 64 -4.90 4.23 13.99
CA ILE A 64 -4.03 3.93 12.84
C ILE A 64 -3.33 5.20 12.35
N HIS A 65 -3.97 6.37 12.38
CA HIS A 65 -3.33 7.64 12.05
C HIS A 65 -3.35 8.55 13.28
N PRO A 66 -2.21 9.13 13.70
CA PRO A 66 -2.11 9.84 14.98
C PRO A 66 -3.01 11.09 15.01
N ASP A 67 -3.12 11.78 13.88
CA ASP A 67 -3.93 12.99 13.75
C ASP A 67 -5.28 12.73 13.05
N TRP A 68 -5.81 11.50 13.11
CA TRP A 68 -7.02 11.13 12.36
C TRP A 68 -8.22 12.05 12.65
N GLU A 69 -8.47 12.34 13.92
CA GLU A 69 -9.56 13.22 14.35
C GLU A 69 -9.39 14.66 13.80
N VAL A 70 -8.16 15.14 13.67
CA VAL A 70 -7.87 16.45 13.07
C VAL A 70 -8.15 16.42 11.56
N LEU A 71 -7.80 15.32 10.89
CA LEU A 71 -8.04 15.17 9.45
C LEU A 71 -9.54 15.14 9.12
N ILE A 72 -10.34 14.33 9.82
CA ILE A 72 -11.76 14.16 9.48
C ILE A 72 -12.62 15.39 9.82
N ASN A 73 -12.20 16.21 10.78
CA ASN A 73 -12.94 17.41 11.20
C ASN A 73 -12.67 18.64 10.33
N SER A 74 -11.90 18.51 9.24
CA SER A 74 -11.58 19.62 8.34
C SER A 74 -11.88 19.26 6.87
N PRO A 75 -12.79 20.00 6.20
CA PRO A 75 -13.05 19.80 4.77
C PRO A 75 -11.81 20.00 3.88
N ALA A 76 -10.84 20.80 4.33
CA ALA A 76 -9.58 21.01 3.61
C ALA A 76 -8.72 19.73 3.52
N ASN A 77 -8.97 18.75 4.40
CA ASN A 77 -8.24 17.50 4.49
C ASN A 77 -8.94 16.34 3.77
N LEU A 78 -10.01 16.59 3.00
CA LEU A 78 -10.79 15.53 2.35
C LEU A 78 -9.92 14.58 1.51
N PHE A 79 -8.94 15.12 0.78
CA PHE A 79 -8.02 14.29 0.01
C PHE A 79 -7.19 13.36 0.90
N ALA A 80 -6.68 13.85 2.04
CA ALA A 80 -5.90 13.04 2.97
C ALA A 80 -6.77 11.94 3.58
N VAL A 81 -8.00 12.26 4.00
CA VAL A 81 -8.98 11.27 4.48
C VAL A 81 -9.20 10.19 3.43
N GLU A 82 -9.51 10.57 2.19
CA GLU A 82 -9.72 9.63 1.09
C GLU A 82 -8.47 8.79 0.78
N ALA A 83 -7.26 9.37 0.85
CA ALA A 83 -6.02 8.64 0.64
C ALA A 83 -5.74 7.60 1.74
N HIS A 84 -5.99 7.94 3.01
CA HIS A 84 -5.84 6.99 4.12
C HIS A 84 -6.93 5.91 4.11
N THR A 85 -8.18 6.28 3.85
CA THR A 85 -9.28 5.32 3.65
C THR A 85 -8.97 4.37 2.47
N ARG A 86 -8.38 4.89 1.40
CA ARG A 86 -7.91 4.07 0.27
C ARG A 86 -6.87 3.04 0.71
N ASN A 87 -5.87 3.45 1.50
CA ASN A 87 -4.81 2.55 1.98
C ASN A 87 -5.37 1.34 2.75
N TYR A 88 -6.50 1.50 3.46
CA TYR A 88 -7.20 0.38 4.09
C TYR A 88 -7.62 -0.69 3.09
N PHE A 89 -8.16 -0.31 1.94
CA PHE A 89 -8.57 -1.26 0.90
C PHE A 89 -7.38 -1.93 0.19
N GLN A 90 -6.22 -1.25 0.09
CA GLN A 90 -5.00 -1.90 -0.42
C GLN A 90 -4.57 -3.08 0.46
N VAL A 91 -4.78 -2.98 1.77
CA VAL A 91 -4.41 -4.03 2.72
C VAL A 91 -5.50 -5.10 2.85
N THR A 92 -6.77 -4.70 2.89
CA THR A 92 -7.87 -5.61 3.29
C THR A 92 -8.77 -6.06 2.13
N GLY A 93 -8.66 -5.41 0.96
CA GLY A 93 -9.63 -5.55 -0.12
C GLY A 93 -10.97 -4.86 0.19
N LEU A 94 -11.95 -4.97 -0.71
CA LEU A 94 -13.29 -4.40 -0.48
C LEU A 94 -14.13 -5.24 0.49
N PRO A 95 -14.72 -4.62 1.54
CA PRO A 95 -15.60 -5.33 2.47
C PRO A 95 -16.86 -5.91 1.83
N CYS A 96 -17.37 -5.30 0.75
CA CYS A 96 -18.55 -5.77 0.03
C CYS A 96 -18.29 -6.99 -0.87
N ASN A 97 -17.06 -7.48 -0.93
CA ASN A 97 -16.75 -8.77 -1.52
C ASN A 97 -16.94 -9.86 -0.45
N SER A 98 -17.88 -10.78 -0.68
CA SER A 98 -18.16 -11.92 0.23
C SER A 98 -16.94 -12.82 0.44
N GLU A 99 -15.93 -12.73 -0.43
CA GLU A 99 -14.64 -13.37 -0.27
C GLU A 99 -13.55 -12.41 0.24
N LYS A 100 -13.88 -11.50 1.18
CA LYS A 100 -12.91 -10.59 1.80
C LYS A 100 -11.66 -11.37 2.22
N LYS A 101 -10.55 -11.07 1.54
CA LYS A 101 -9.24 -11.67 1.81
C LYS A 101 -8.25 -10.55 1.97
N ASN A 102 -7.74 -10.41 3.19
CA ASN A 102 -6.56 -9.60 3.48
C ASN A 102 -5.44 -9.92 2.49
N SER A 103 -4.65 -8.92 2.14
CA SER A 103 -3.43 -9.12 1.36
C SER A 103 -2.52 -10.09 2.13
N ARG A 104 -1.89 -11.02 1.42
CA ARG A 104 -1.01 -12.03 2.04
C ARG A 104 0.21 -11.39 2.70
N PHE A 105 0.67 -10.29 2.13
CA PHE A 105 1.77 -9.46 2.59
C PHE A 105 1.61 -8.04 2.01
N LEU A 106 2.33 -7.08 2.59
CA LEU A 106 2.46 -5.71 2.07
C LEU A 106 3.90 -5.52 1.60
N ILE A 107 4.10 -5.00 0.38
CA ILE A 107 5.42 -4.53 -0.07
C ILE A 107 5.39 -3.01 -0.13
N CYS A 108 6.42 -2.37 0.40
CA CYS A 108 6.57 -0.92 0.35
C CYS A 108 8.05 -0.51 0.29
N TRP A 109 8.30 0.77 0.10
CA TRP A 109 9.60 1.38 0.36
C TRP A 109 9.35 2.66 1.15
N THR A 110 9.95 2.77 2.32
CA THR A 110 9.95 4.01 3.11
C THR A 110 11.37 4.28 3.57
N PRO A 111 11.82 5.54 3.60
CA PRO A 111 13.24 5.86 3.85
C PRO A 111 13.74 5.39 5.22
N ASP A 112 12.85 5.21 6.18
CA ASP A 112 13.11 4.74 7.55
C ASP A 112 12.99 3.22 7.73
N GLY A 113 12.58 2.47 6.71
CA GLY A 113 12.39 1.03 6.84
C GLY A 113 11.24 0.65 7.78
N ALA A 114 10.19 1.46 7.88
CA ALA A 114 9.01 1.19 8.70
C ALA A 114 8.35 -0.17 8.42
N ILE A 115 8.02 -0.94 9.47
CA ILE A 115 7.36 -2.26 9.35
C ILE A 115 6.22 -2.51 10.36
N ASP A 116 6.09 -1.69 11.39
CA ASP A 116 5.10 -1.85 12.46
C ASP A 116 4.57 -0.49 12.97
N MET A 117 3.73 -0.50 14.00
CA MET A 117 3.16 0.73 14.57
C MET A 117 4.18 1.65 15.24
N ASN A 118 5.26 1.10 15.81
CA ASN A 118 6.28 1.86 16.54
C ASN A 118 7.35 2.42 15.60
N ALA A 119 7.54 1.80 14.45
CA ALA A 119 8.53 2.17 13.43
C ALA A 119 7.94 3.09 12.35
N THR A 120 6.92 3.92 12.65
CA THR A 120 6.29 4.81 11.66
C THR A 120 6.32 6.30 12.06
N PRO A 121 7.51 6.92 12.16
CA PRO A 121 7.65 8.36 12.34
C PRO A 121 7.10 9.17 11.14
N SER A 122 7.05 10.49 11.27
CA SER A 122 6.53 11.37 10.19
C SER A 122 7.25 11.18 8.84
N ILE A 123 8.53 10.81 8.86
CA ILE A 123 9.34 10.55 7.66
C ILE A 123 8.86 9.31 6.86
N THR A 124 8.08 8.40 7.44
CA THR A 124 7.45 7.29 6.71
C THR A 124 6.43 7.80 5.67
N GLY A 125 5.78 8.93 5.95
CA GLY A 125 4.73 9.52 5.11
C GLY A 125 3.43 8.69 5.08
N GLY A 126 2.61 8.90 4.03
CA GLY A 126 1.27 8.29 3.91
C GLY A 126 1.25 6.75 3.91
N THR A 127 2.37 6.10 3.57
CA THR A 127 2.54 4.65 3.62
C THR A 127 2.39 4.08 5.04
N ALA A 128 2.64 4.90 6.08
CA ALA A 128 2.48 4.50 7.48
C ALA A 128 1.10 3.89 7.78
N THR A 129 0.03 4.42 7.19
CA THR A 129 -1.32 3.89 7.37
C THR A 129 -1.45 2.45 6.88
N ALA A 130 -0.92 2.13 5.69
CA ALA A 130 -0.96 0.77 5.17
C ALA A 130 -0.14 -0.20 6.05
N ILE A 131 1.04 0.25 6.50
CA ILE A 131 1.92 -0.52 7.39
C ILE A 131 1.22 -0.83 8.72
N ARG A 132 0.60 0.16 9.35
CA ARG A 132 -0.10 0.00 10.63
C ARG A 132 -1.32 -0.91 10.51
N ILE A 133 -2.08 -0.82 9.42
CA ILE A 133 -3.22 -1.71 9.16
C ILE A 133 -2.73 -3.15 8.92
N ALA A 134 -1.64 -3.32 8.15
CA ALA A 134 -1.03 -4.63 7.93
C ALA A 134 -0.56 -5.26 9.25
N PHE A 135 0.17 -4.50 10.07
CA PHE A 135 0.62 -4.92 11.40
C PHE A 135 -0.56 -5.33 12.29
N HIS A 136 -1.62 -4.51 12.35
CA HIS A 136 -2.81 -4.81 13.14
C HIS A 136 -3.46 -6.14 12.74
N HIS A 137 -3.46 -6.47 11.44
CA HIS A 137 -4.01 -7.72 10.93
C HIS A 137 -3.01 -8.90 10.94
N GLY A 138 -1.78 -8.72 11.46
CA GLY A 138 -0.74 -9.76 11.42
C GLY A 138 -0.24 -10.06 10.00
N ILE A 139 -0.38 -9.12 9.07
CA ILE A 139 0.08 -9.24 7.69
C ILE A 139 1.56 -8.84 7.63
N GLU A 140 2.38 -9.69 7.03
CA GLU A 140 3.82 -9.47 6.91
C GLU A 140 4.13 -8.25 6.01
N VAL A 141 5.04 -7.38 6.46
CA VAL A 141 5.45 -6.16 5.74
C VAL A 141 6.88 -6.29 5.24
N PHE A 142 7.05 -6.30 3.91
CA PHE A 142 8.33 -6.23 3.23
C PHE A 142 8.64 -4.80 2.83
N ASN A 143 9.38 -4.09 3.68
CA ASN A 143 9.93 -2.79 3.32
C ASN A 143 11.27 -2.93 2.57
N LEU A 144 11.31 -2.53 1.30
CA LEU A 144 12.48 -2.68 0.43
C LEU A 144 13.66 -1.77 0.81
N ALA A 145 13.48 -0.81 1.71
CA ALA A 145 14.59 -0.09 2.32
C ALA A 145 15.39 -0.98 3.28
N ARG A 146 14.78 -2.04 3.84
CA ARG A 146 15.47 -3.03 4.67
C ARG A 146 16.19 -4.05 3.79
N LYS A 147 17.49 -4.21 4.03
CA LYS A 147 18.33 -5.14 3.26
C LYS A 147 17.83 -6.58 3.34
N GLU A 148 17.48 -7.03 4.54
CA GLU A 148 16.97 -8.36 4.82
C GLU A 148 15.67 -8.66 4.06
N HIS A 149 14.78 -7.68 3.95
CA HIS A 149 13.51 -7.80 3.22
C HIS A 149 13.72 -7.83 1.71
N LEU A 150 14.58 -6.93 1.21
CA LEU A 150 14.94 -6.91 -0.20
C LEU A 150 15.57 -8.23 -0.63
N VAL A 151 16.53 -8.76 0.13
CA VAL A 151 17.19 -10.04 -0.15
C VAL A 151 16.18 -11.18 -0.17
N ARG A 152 15.31 -11.27 0.85
CA ARG A 152 14.29 -12.34 0.91
C ARG A 152 13.30 -12.27 -0.25
N LEU A 153 12.84 -11.08 -0.63
CA LEU A 153 11.95 -10.91 -1.77
C LEU A 153 12.66 -11.22 -3.09
N TYR A 154 13.90 -10.79 -3.24
CA TYR A 154 14.73 -11.07 -4.41
C TYR A 154 14.94 -12.57 -4.61
N ASP A 155 15.30 -13.29 -3.54
CA ASP A 155 15.49 -14.74 -3.58
C ASP A 155 14.20 -15.47 -3.89
N TRP A 156 13.07 -15.02 -3.33
CA TRP A 156 11.77 -15.58 -3.65
C TRP A 156 11.46 -15.39 -5.14
N VAL A 157 11.53 -14.16 -5.67
CA VAL A 157 11.26 -13.90 -7.10
C VAL A 157 12.19 -14.73 -7.98
N ARG A 158 13.49 -14.77 -7.68
CA ARG A 158 14.48 -15.58 -8.43
C ARG A 158 14.17 -17.08 -8.46
N SER A 159 13.51 -17.59 -7.42
CA SER A 159 13.15 -19.01 -7.32
C SER A 159 11.87 -19.38 -8.09
N GLU A 160 11.06 -18.39 -8.46
CA GLU A 160 9.85 -18.57 -9.26
C GLU A 160 10.18 -18.59 -10.76
N ASP A 161 9.31 -19.21 -11.56
CA ASP A 161 9.40 -19.06 -13.02
C ASP A 161 8.90 -17.67 -13.42
N HIS A 162 9.77 -16.86 -14.01
CA HIS A 162 9.46 -15.48 -14.37
C HIS A 162 10.04 -15.06 -15.72
N PRO A 163 9.31 -14.24 -16.51
CA PRO A 163 9.68 -13.92 -17.89
C PRO A 163 10.68 -12.76 -18.03
N PHE A 164 11.25 -12.28 -16.92
CA PHE A 164 12.14 -11.10 -16.90
C PHE A 164 13.51 -11.41 -16.29
N THR A 165 14.52 -10.62 -16.63
CA THR A 165 15.83 -10.70 -15.96
C THR A 165 15.81 -9.82 -14.71
N LEU A 166 16.14 -10.40 -13.56
CA LEU A 166 16.35 -9.63 -12.35
C LEU A 166 17.64 -8.80 -12.45
N PRO A 167 17.62 -7.51 -12.05
CA PRO A 167 18.84 -6.73 -11.93
C PRO A 167 19.76 -7.34 -10.86
N PRO A 168 21.09 -7.16 -10.94
CA PRO A 168 22.00 -7.69 -9.93
C PRO A 168 21.61 -7.21 -8.52
N LEU A 169 21.55 -8.13 -7.56
CA LEU A 169 21.22 -7.80 -6.17
C LEU A 169 22.12 -6.69 -5.60
N SER A 170 23.39 -6.64 -5.99
CA SER A 170 24.34 -5.59 -5.59
C SER A 170 23.90 -4.19 -6.00
N GLU A 171 23.20 -4.03 -7.12
CA GLU A 171 22.66 -2.74 -7.56
C GLU A 171 21.46 -2.34 -6.71
N LEU A 172 20.55 -3.28 -6.45
CA LEU A 172 19.35 -3.03 -5.64
C LEU A 172 19.72 -2.67 -4.19
N LEU A 173 20.74 -3.30 -3.63
CA LEU A 173 21.23 -3.05 -2.27
C LEU A 173 21.70 -1.60 -2.06
N LYS A 174 22.08 -0.86 -3.11
CA LYS A 174 22.47 0.55 -3.00
C LYS A 174 21.33 1.47 -2.56
N HIS A 175 20.08 1.00 -2.68
CA HIS A 175 18.87 1.72 -2.30
C HIS A 175 18.29 1.29 -0.95
N THR A 176 19.01 0.42 -0.22
CA THR A 176 18.66 0.03 1.14
C THR A 176 19.25 1.01 2.14
N THR A 177 18.61 1.13 3.29
CA THR A 177 19.11 1.88 4.43
C THR A 177 19.66 0.90 5.47
N ASN A 178 20.60 1.37 6.28
CA ASN A 178 21.04 0.64 7.47
C ASN A 178 19.95 0.77 8.55
N ALA A 179 18.74 0.27 8.26
CA ALA A 179 17.70 0.16 9.27
C ALA A 179 18.06 -1.02 10.18
N SER A 180 18.45 -0.69 11.41
CA SER A 180 18.73 -1.64 12.49
C SER A 180 17.48 -2.41 12.93
#